data_AF-A0A8T4XUQ2-F1
#
_entry.id   AF-A0A8T4XUQ2-F1
#
_cell.length_a   1.000
_cell.length_b   1.000
_cell.length_c   1.000
_cell.angle_alpha   90.00
_cell.angle_beta   90.00
_cell.angle_gamma   90.00
#
_symmetry.space_group_name_H-M   'P 1'
#
loop_
_entity.id
_entity.type
_entity.pdbx_description
1 polymer ?
#
loop_
_entity_poly.entity_id
_entity_poly.type
_entity_poly.pdbx_seq_one_letter_code
_entity_poly.pdbx_strand_id
1 'polypeptide(L)'
;MAISELIGGPITAFILSLVVAGILYAIGGLIAVKSKRGLNKFKPYACGQDVPAERTPVVIWLFKFATAFLVIDVVAYLFILSMGAPFISPVRELIIVYSVVALIALITIMRR
;
A
#
# COMPACT_ATOMS: atom_id res chain seq x y z
N MET A 1 2.65 -13.59 -29.57
CA MET A 1 2.72 -13.48 -28.09
C MET A 1 1.64 -14.39 -27.53
N ALA A 2 1.98 -15.33 -26.66
CA ALA A 2 0.99 -16.25 -26.09
C ALA A 2 -0.03 -15.47 -25.23
N ILE A 3 -1.28 -15.92 -25.19
CA ILE A 3 -2.35 -15.28 -24.41
C ILE A 3 -1.96 -15.20 -22.92
N SER A 4 -1.23 -16.21 -22.42
CA SER A 4 -0.67 -16.24 -21.07
C SER A 4 0.29 -15.09 -20.80
N GLU A 5 1.16 -14.74 -21.75
CA GLU A 5 2.13 -13.64 -21.63
C GLU A 5 1.42 -12.29 -21.66
N LEU A 6 0.36 -12.16 -22.48
CA LEU A 6 -0.43 -10.93 -22.55
C LEU A 6 -1.21 -10.69 -21.26
N ILE A 7 -1.80 -11.73 -20.66
CA ILE A 7 -2.54 -11.62 -19.38
C ILE A 7 -1.58 -11.47 -18.19
N GLY A 8 -0.42 -12.14 -18.24
CA GLY A 8 0.59 -12.11 -17.19
C GLY A 8 1.39 -10.80 -17.11
N GLY A 9 1.28 -9.93 -18.11
CA GLY A 9 1.89 -8.60 -18.06
C GLY A 9 1.40 -7.77 -16.86
N PRO A 10 2.27 -7.02 -16.17
CA PRO A 10 1.87 -6.30 -14.95
C PRO A 10 0.79 -5.23 -15.23
N ILE A 11 0.90 -4.53 -16.36
CA ILE A 11 -0.05 -3.49 -16.75
C ILE A 11 -1.40 -4.10 -17.11
N THR A 12 -1.41 -5.17 -17.90
CA THR A 12 -2.62 -5.86 -18.34
C THR A 12 -3.32 -6.53 -17.16
N ALA A 13 -2.59 -7.19 -16.26
CA ALA A 13 -3.11 -7.74 -15.03
C ALA A 13 -3.74 -6.66 -14.12
N PHE A 14 -3.07 -5.50 -13.97
CA PHE A 14 -3.60 -4.37 -13.21
C PHE A 14 -4.92 -3.85 -13.80
N ILE A 15 -4.95 -3.55 -15.10
CA ILE A 15 -6.17 -3.07 -15.77
C ILE A 15 -7.29 -4.11 -15.65
N LEU A 16 -6.99 -5.39 -15.90
CA LEU A 16 -7.97 -6.47 -15.80
C LEU A 16 -8.54 -6.56 -14.38
N SER A 17 -7.70 -6.45 -13.35
CA SER A 17 -8.13 -6.49 -11.96
C SER A 17 -9.10 -5.35 -11.61
N LEU A 18 -8.83 -4.13 -12.10
CA LEU A 18 -9.72 -2.98 -11.91
C LEU A 18 -11.05 -3.18 -12.64
N VAL A 19 -11.01 -3.68 -13.88
CA VAL A 19 -12.22 -3.97 -14.65
C VAL A 19 -13.08 -5.01 -13.94
N VAL A 20 -12.49 -6.11 -13.48
CA VAL A 20 -13.20 -7.16 -12.75
C VAL A 20 -13.79 -6.60 -11.44
N ALA A 21 -13.01 -5.84 -10.66
CA ALA A 21 -13.50 -5.22 -9.43
C ALA A 21 -14.67 -4.26 -9.71
N GLY A 22 -14.59 -3.46 -10.77
CA GLY A 22 -15.65 -2.55 -11.20
C GLY A 22 -16.94 -3.28 -11.61
N ILE A 23 -16.81 -4.37 -12.37
CA ILE A 23 -17.95 -5.21 -12.77
C ILE A 23 -18.62 -5.81 -11.53
N LEU A 24 -17.84 -6.38 -10.60
CA LEU A 24 -18.37 -6.94 -9.36
C LEU A 24 -19.08 -5.89 -8.51
N TYR A 25 -18.49 -4.69 -8.40
CA TYR A 25 -19.11 -3.58 -7.70
C TYR A 25 -20.44 -3.15 -8.35
N ALA A 26 -20.49 -3.05 -9.68
CA ALA A 26 -21.69 -2.69 -10.41
C ALA A 26 -22.80 -3.75 -10.27
N ILE A 27 -22.46 -5.03 -10.44
CA ILE A 27 -23.38 -6.15 -10.25
C ILE A 27 -23.89 -6.17 -8.80
N GLY A 28 -23.01 -6.01 -7.81
CA GLY A 28 -23.37 -5.94 -6.41
C GLY A 28 -24.34 -4.78 -6.12
N GLY A 29 -24.11 -3.61 -6.70
CA GLY A 29 -25.02 -2.46 -6.59
C GLY A 29 -26.36 -2.65 -7.29
N LEU A 30 -26.41 -3.43 -8.37
CA LEU A 30 -27.65 -3.76 -9.10
C LEU A 30 -28.51 -4.79 -8.34
N ILE A 31 -27.89 -5.80 -7.73
CA ILE A 31 -28.58 -6.89 -7.03
C ILE A 31 -28.98 -6.47 -5.60
N ALA A 32 -28.25 -5.54 -4.98
CA ALA A 32 -28.50 -5.15 -3.59
C ALA A 32 -29.91 -4.58 -3.37
N VAL A 33 -30.55 -5.02 -2.27
CA VAL A 33 -31.81 -4.45 -1.82
C VAL A 33 -31.62 -2.98 -1.46
N LYS A 34 -32.26 -2.09 -2.21
CA LYS A 34 -32.26 -0.65 -1.93
C LYS A 34 -33.02 -0.39 -0.64
N SER A 35 -32.31 -0.33 0.49
CA SER A 35 -32.94 -0.03 1.77
C SER A 35 -33.37 1.44 1.84
N LYS A 36 -34.52 1.70 2.48
CA LYS A 36 -35.06 3.05 2.71
C LYS A 36 -33.99 3.89 3.40
N ARG A 37 -33.67 5.05 2.81
CA ARG A 37 -32.69 6.01 3.34
C ARG A 37 -33.24 6.66 4.61
N GLY A 38 -33.14 5.97 5.73
CA GLY A 38 -33.41 6.54 7.06
C GLY A 38 -32.18 7.22 7.62
N LEU A 39 -32.35 8.35 8.29
CA LEU A 39 -31.26 9.11 8.94
C LEU A 39 -30.39 8.22 9.84
N ASN A 40 -31.01 7.25 10.55
CA ASN A 40 -30.31 6.32 11.43
C ASN A 40 -29.42 5.30 10.71
N LYS A 41 -29.68 4.99 9.43
CA LYS A 41 -28.85 4.04 8.66
C LYS A 41 -27.46 4.59 8.35
N PHE A 42 -27.34 5.90 8.25
CA PHE A 42 -26.09 6.59 7.95
C PHE A 42 -25.35 7.05 9.21
N LYS A 43 -25.91 6.80 10.40
CA LYS A 43 -25.23 7.11 11.65
C LYS A 43 -24.07 6.12 11.88
N PRO A 44 -22.94 6.57 12.46
CA PRO A 44 -21.85 5.69 12.84
C PRO A 44 -22.32 4.58 13.77
N TYR A 45 -21.72 3.40 13.63
CA TYR A 45 -21.99 2.31 14.56
C TYR A 45 -21.31 2.60 15.90
N ALA A 46 -22.11 2.71 16.97
CA ALA A 46 -21.63 2.84 18.34
C ALA A 46 -22.53 2.05 19.30
N CYS A 47 -22.70 0.75 19.05
CA CYS A 47 -23.53 -0.13 19.88
C CYS A 47 -24.97 0.39 20.09
N GLY A 48 -25.52 1.13 19.11
CA GLY A 48 -26.85 1.74 19.18
C GLY A 48 -26.92 3.11 19.89
N GLN A 49 -25.78 3.64 20.34
CA GLN A 49 -25.69 4.98 20.94
C GLN A 49 -25.53 6.05 19.85
N ASP A 50 -26.22 7.18 20.03
CA ASP A 50 -26.03 8.37 19.21
C ASP A 50 -24.79 9.13 19.67
N VAL A 51 -23.61 8.65 19.28
CA VAL A 51 -22.34 9.35 19.53
C VAL A 51 -22.03 10.33 18.39
N PRO A 52 -21.54 11.54 18.69
CA PRO A 52 -21.08 12.44 17.64
C PRO A 52 -19.88 11.83 16.92
N ALA A 53 -19.76 12.07 15.62
CA ALA A 53 -18.59 11.67 14.86
C ALA A 53 -17.38 12.49 15.31
N GLU A 54 -16.54 11.90 16.15
CA GLU A 54 -15.30 12.53 16.61
C GLU A 54 -14.08 11.83 15.99
N ARG A 55 -13.08 12.62 15.60
CA ARG A 55 -11.78 12.09 15.19
C ARG A 55 -10.99 11.78 16.45
N THR A 56 -11.16 10.57 16.98
CA THR A 56 -10.38 10.14 18.12
C THR A 56 -8.91 9.94 17.70
N PRO A 57 -7.94 10.49 18.46
CA PRO A 57 -6.54 10.21 18.19
C PRO A 57 -6.28 8.73 18.47
N VAL A 58 -6.11 7.95 17.41
CA VAL A 58 -5.72 6.54 17.52
C VAL A 58 -4.21 6.44 17.66
N VAL A 59 -3.75 5.67 18.65
CA VAL A 59 -2.33 5.36 18.80
C VAL A 59 -1.93 4.39 17.70
N ILE A 60 -1.00 4.81 16.85
CA ILE A 60 -0.44 3.97 15.79
C ILE A 60 0.70 3.14 16.40
N TRP A 61 0.37 2.00 16.99
CA TRP A 61 1.35 1.10 17.62
C TRP A 61 2.47 0.65 16.67
N LEU A 62 2.16 0.53 15.38
CA LEU A 62 3.11 0.07 14.34
C LEU A 62 3.84 1.23 13.64
N PHE A 63 3.82 2.45 14.16
CA PHE A 63 4.46 3.59 13.50
C PHE A 63 5.97 3.40 13.28
N LYS A 64 6.67 2.86 14.30
CA LYS A 64 8.09 2.50 14.20
C LYS A 64 8.33 1.46 13.09
N PHE A 65 7.46 0.46 13.00
CA PHE A 65 7.53 -0.57 11.97
C PHE A 65 7.28 -0.01 10.57
N ALA A 66 6.24 0.80 10.39
CA ALA A 66 5.95 1.45 9.10
C ALA A 66 7.11 2.33 8.62
N THR A 67 7.76 3.04 9.54
CA THR A 67 8.95 3.86 9.23
C THR A 67 10.14 2.98 8.81
N ALA A 68 10.40 1.88 9.53
CA ALA A 68 11.46 0.95 9.17
C ALA A 68 11.19 0.28 7.82
N PHE A 69 9.94 -0.11 7.56
CA PHE A 69 9.51 -0.68 6.28
C PHE A 69 9.77 0.27 5.11
N LEU A 70 9.42 1.56 5.24
CA LEU A 70 9.67 2.57 4.21
C LEU A 70 11.16 2.67 3.87
N VAL A 71 12.03 2.73 4.87
CA VAL A 71 13.48 2.81 4.65
C VAL A 71 14.00 1.57 3.91
N ILE A 72 13.57 0.38 4.33
CA ILE A 72 13.97 -0.87 3.66
C ILE A 72 13.44 -0.91 2.22
N ASP A 73 12.21 -0.46 1.98
CA ASP A 73 11.56 -0.47 0.66
C ASP A 73 12.31 0.43 -0.35
N VAL A 74 12.68 1.65 0.07
CA VAL A 74 13.49 2.56 -0.76
C VAL A 74 14.84 1.93 -1.12
N VAL A 75 15.48 1.27 -0.16
CA VAL A 75 16.78 0.63 -0.39
C VAL A 75 16.64 -0.55 -1.35
N ALA A 76 15.62 -1.39 -1.15
CA ALA A 76 15.32 -2.50 -2.04
C ALA A 76 15.08 -2.02 -3.48
N TYR A 77 14.34 -0.93 -3.64
CA TYR A 77 14.13 -0.30 -4.94
C TYR A 77 15.43 0.20 -5.58
N LEU A 78 16.31 0.84 -4.82
CA LEU A 78 17.63 1.27 -5.32
C LEU A 78 18.50 0.08 -5.75
N PHE A 79 18.47 -1.02 -5.00
CA PHE A 79 19.16 -2.25 -5.39
C PHE A 79 18.66 -2.79 -6.73
N ILE A 80 17.34 -2.82 -6.93
CA ILE A 80 16.73 -3.24 -8.21
C ILE A 80 17.21 -2.34 -9.35
N LEU A 81 17.20 -1.02 -9.17
CA LEU A 81 17.64 -0.07 -10.22
C LEU A 81 19.11 -0.20 -10.60
N SER A 82 19.95 -0.79 -9.76
CA SER A 82 21.35 -1.05 -10.10
C SER A 82 21.62 -2.42 -10.65
N MET A 83 20.63 -3.30 -10.71
CA MET A 83 20.80 -4.57 -11.41
C MET A 83 21.11 -4.27 -12.89
N GLY A 84 22.30 -4.66 -13.33
CA GLY A 84 22.80 -4.39 -14.69
C GLY A 84 23.58 -3.08 -14.85
N ALA A 85 23.77 -2.29 -13.78
CA ALA A 85 24.64 -1.13 -13.83
C ALA A 85 26.13 -1.58 -13.82
N PRO A 86 27.02 -0.90 -14.57
CA PRO A 86 28.44 -1.23 -14.55
C PRO A 86 29.04 -1.01 -13.15
N PHE A 87 30.02 -1.85 -12.79
CA PHE A 87 30.91 -1.58 -11.65
C PHE A 87 31.53 -0.20 -11.91
N ILE A 88 31.47 0.81 -11.04
CA ILE A 88 31.86 2.20 -11.35
C ILE A 88 30.78 2.89 -12.20
N SER A 89 29.60 2.97 -11.60
CA SER A 89 28.52 3.85 -12.01
C SER A 89 28.10 4.72 -10.83
N PRO A 90 27.62 5.95 -11.07
CA PRO A 90 27.09 6.81 -10.00
C PRO A 90 25.92 6.15 -9.25
N VAL A 91 25.20 5.23 -9.91
CA VAL A 91 24.10 4.45 -9.34
C VAL A 91 24.58 3.54 -8.21
N ARG A 92 25.73 2.87 -8.39
CA ARG A 92 26.32 1.99 -7.36
C ARG A 92 26.74 2.77 -6.12
N GLU A 93 27.39 3.93 -6.30
CA GLU A 93 27.79 4.79 -5.18
C GLU A 93 26.56 5.25 -4.39
N LEU A 94 25.47 5.61 -5.08
CA LEU A 94 24.20 5.93 -4.44
C LEU A 94 23.69 4.77 -3.57
N ILE A 95 23.70 3.53 -4.07
CA ILE A 95 23.24 2.38 -3.28
C ILE A 95 24.06 2.17 -2.03
N ILE A 96 25.39 2.27 -2.14
CA ILE A 96 26.26 2.07 -0.97
C ILE A 96 25.92 3.11 0.09
N VAL A 97 25.80 4.38 -0.29
CA VAL A 97 25.40 5.46 0.62
C VAL A 97 24.03 5.19 1.24
N TYR A 98 23.02 4.86 0.43
CA TYR A 98 21.67 4.60 0.93
C TYR A 98 21.58 3.31 1.78
N SER A 99 22.37 2.29 1.48
CA SER A 99 22.46 1.07 2.29
C SER A 99 23.07 1.34 3.66
N VAL A 100 24.09 2.21 3.72
CA VAL A 100 24.68 2.66 4.99
C VAL A 100 23.67 3.48 5.79
N VAL A 101 22.96 4.43 5.15
CA VAL A 101 21.89 5.20 5.80
C VAL A 101 20.80 4.28 6.36
N ALA A 102 20.41 3.26 5.59
CA ALA A 102 19.42 2.28 6.02
C ALA A 102 19.89 1.42 7.20
N LEU A 103 21.14 0.99 7.19
CA LEU A 103 21.75 0.26 8.30
C LEU A 103 21.80 1.12 9.57
N ILE A 104 22.16 2.41 9.45
CA ILE A 104 22.13 3.36 10.57
C ILE A 104 20.69 3.54 11.08
N ALA A 105 19.72 3.69 10.19
CA ALA A 105 18.30 3.83 10.56
C ALA A 105 17.79 2.59 11.30
N LEU A 106 18.09 1.39 10.81
CA LEU A 106 17.73 0.12 11.45
C LEU A 106 18.34 -0.01 12.83
N ILE A 107 19.64 0.26 12.98
CA ILE A 107 20.32 0.23 14.28
C ILE A 107 19.69 1.24 15.24
N THR A 108 19.35 2.44 14.76
CA THR A 108 18.74 3.49 15.59
C THR A 108 17.35 3.09 16.08
N ILE A 109 16.54 2.46 15.22
CA ILE A 109 15.20 1.96 15.58
C ILE A 109 15.30 0.76 16.53
N MET A 110 16.23 -0.17 16.32
CA MET A 110 16.40 -1.36 17.17
C MET A 110 16.92 -1.03 18.57
N ARG A 111 17.63 0.09 18.76
CA ARG A 111 18.16 0.53 20.06
C ARG A 111 17.14 1.29 20.92
N ARG A 112 15.92 1.52 20.45
CA ARG A 112 14.85 2.30 21.12
C ARG A 112 13.54 1.55 21.26
#